data_AF-A0A528G5Q2-F1
#
_entry.id   AF-A0A528G5Q2-F1
#
_cell.length_a   1.000
_cell.length_b   1.000
_cell.length_c   1.000
_cell.angle_alpha   90.00
_cell.angle_beta   90.00
_cell.angle_gamma   90.00
#
_symmetry.space_group_name_H-M   'P 1'
#
loop_
_entity.id
_entity.type
_entity.pdbx_description
1 polymer ?
#
loop_
_entity_poly.entity_id
_entity_poly.type
_entity_poly.pdbx_seq_one_letter_code
_entity_poly.pdbx_strand_id
1 'polypeptide(L)'
;GNYYYVGGNSKFYGAVLIRYRRQDFSAMEHYGGISPAWPFSYEEFEPWYSKAEQLFRVRGALGEDPTEPFHSIPYAFGPVPDEPPIARARAELKGLGLH
;
A
#
# COMPACT_ATOMS: atom_id res chain seq x y z
N GLY A 1 -19.95 6.40 8.14
CA GLY A 1 -21.03 7.27 7.63
C GLY A 1 -20.43 8.17 6.58
N ASN A 2 -21.11 8.37 5.44
CA ASN A 2 -20.62 9.32 4.44
C ASN A 2 -20.82 10.74 4.96
N TYR A 3 -19.72 11.50 5.08
CA TYR A 3 -19.76 12.89 5.54
C TYR A 3 -19.98 13.84 4.36
N TYR A 4 -21.14 14.49 4.31
CA TYR A 4 -21.52 15.42 3.25
C TYR A 4 -21.03 16.86 3.53
N TYR A 5 -19.73 17.02 3.69
CA TYR A 5 -19.07 18.33 3.83
C TYR A 5 -17.95 18.46 2.81
N VAL A 6 -17.48 19.70 2.56
CA VAL A 6 -16.28 19.93 1.74
C VAL A 6 -15.11 19.11 2.31
N GLY A 7 -14.48 18.30 1.45
CA GLY A 7 -13.45 17.32 1.80
C GLY A 7 -13.99 15.89 1.98
N GLY A 8 -15.27 15.69 2.21
CA GLY A 8 -15.88 14.36 2.29
C GLY A 8 -15.21 13.44 3.32
N ASN A 9 -15.12 12.15 3.00
CA ASN A 9 -14.55 11.14 3.90
C ASN A 9 -13.03 11.27 4.09
N SER A 10 -12.30 11.95 3.20
CA SER A 10 -10.85 12.15 3.38
C SER A 10 -10.52 13.06 4.56
N LYS A 11 -11.52 13.71 5.15
CA LYS A 11 -11.35 14.45 6.42
C LYS A 11 -11.17 13.53 7.64
N PHE A 12 -11.62 12.28 7.57
CA PHE A 12 -11.64 11.34 8.70
C PHE A 12 -11.12 9.94 8.36
N TYR A 13 -10.36 9.80 7.27
CA TYR A 13 -9.70 8.54 6.93
C TYR A 13 -8.40 8.34 7.70
N GLY A 14 -7.97 7.08 7.87
CA GLY A 14 -6.74 6.73 8.59
C GLY A 14 -5.43 7.03 7.84
N ALA A 15 -5.48 7.66 6.66
CA ALA A 15 -4.31 8.00 5.84
C ALA A 15 -3.40 6.82 5.45
N VAL A 16 -3.94 5.59 5.44
CA VAL A 16 -3.25 4.41 4.92
C VAL A 16 -3.48 4.32 3.42
N LEU A 17 -2.39 4.47 2.64
CA LEU A 17 -2.41 4.51 1.19
C LEU A 17 -1.50 3.38 0.67
N ILE A 18 -2.11 2.28 0.24
CA ILE A 18 -1.41 1.05 -0.19
C ILE A 18 -1.66 0.85 -1.68
N ARG A 19 -0.63 0.41 -2.42
CA ARG A 19 -0.79 -0.05 -3.82
C ARG A 19 -1.43 -1.43 -3.82
N TYR A 20 -2.28 -1.70 -4.82
CA TYR A 20 -2.59 -3.10 -5.12
C TYR A 20 -1.32 -3.84 -5.53
N ARG A 21 -1.28 -5.15 -5.22
CA ARG A 21 -0.18 -6.03 -5.63
C ARG A 21 -0.27 -6.29 -7.12
N ARG A 22 0.85 -6.65 -7.75
CA ARG A 22 0.86 -6.99 -9.18
C ARG A 22 -0.14 -8.11 -9.51
N GLN A 23 -0.24 -9.10 -8.61
CA GLN A 23 -1.13 -10.26 -8.76
C GLN A 23 -2.61 -9.87 -8.73
N ASP A 24 -2.98 -8.79 -8.04
CA ASP A 24 -4.38 -8.32 -7.94
C ASP A 24 -4.95 -7.88 -9.31
N PHE A 25 -4.08 -7.57 -10.28
CA PHE A 25 -4.46 -7.24 -11.66
C PHE A 25 -4.65 -8.48 -12.54
N SER A 26 -4.22 -9.66 -12.08
CA SER A 26 -4.36 -10.93 -12.80
C SER A 26 -5.57 -11.73 -12.31
N ALA A 27 -5.96 -12.76 -13.06
CA ALA A 27 -7.00 -13.67 -12.59
C ALA A 27 -6.47 -14.48 -11.40
N MET A 28 -7.22 -14.49 -10.30
CA MET A 28 -6.81 -15.18 -9.07
C MET A 28 -7.88 -16.18 -8.64
N GLU A 29 -7.45 -17.41 -8.36
CA GLU A 29 -8.30 -18.42 -7.76
C GLU A 29 -8.33 -18.26 -6.24
N HIS A 30 -9.53 -18.11 -5.70
CA HIS A 30 -9.79 -18.14 -4.27
C HIS A 30 -10.75 -19.28 -3.95
N TYR A 31 -10.82 -19.65 -2.68
CA TYR A 31 -11.75 -20.69 -2.22
C TYR A 31 -13.20 -20.44 -2.65
N GLY A 32 -13.62 -19.16 -2.71
CA GLY A 32 -14.96 -18.75 -3.11
C GLY A 32 -15.18 -18.56 -4.62
N GLY A 33 -14.17 -18.79 -5.46
CA GLY A 33 -14.25 -18.63 -6.91
C GLY A 33 -13.10 -17.81 -7.51
N ILE A 34 -13.24 -17.44 -8.77
CA ILE A 34 -12.22 -16.71 -9.53
C ILE A 34 -12.48 -15.21 -9.40
N SER A 35 -11.49 -14.46 -8.92
CA SER A 35 -11.40 -13.02 -9.14
C SER A 35 -10.92 -12.79 -10.57
N PRO A 36 -11.73 -12.21 -11.48
CA PRO A 36 -11.31 -12.00 -12.85
C PRO A 36 -10.15 -10.99 -12.92
N ALA A 37 -9.32 -11.13 -13.96
CA ALA A 37 -8.27 -10.18 -14.23
C ALA A 37 -8.84 -8.78 -14.49
N TRP A 38 -8.08 -7.76 -14.11
CA TRP A 38 -8.38 -6.40 -14.52
C TRP A 38 -8.10 -6.26 -16.02
N PRO A 39 -8.77 -5.32 -16.71
CA PRO A 39 -8.48 -5.06 -18.12
C PRO A 39 -7.13 -4.35 -18.35
N PHE A 40 -6.41 -4.01 -17.29
CA PHE A 40 -5.12 -3.31 -17.30
C PHE A 40 -4.14 -4.01 -16.36
N SER A 41 -2.86 -3.89 -16.65
CA SER A 41 -1.77 -4.40 -15.81
C SER A 41 -1.40 -3.43 -14.67
N TYR A 42 -0.63 -3.95 -13.70
CA TYR A 42 -0.03 -3.11 -12.67
C TYR A 42 0.91 -2.05 -13.29
N GLU A 43 1.68 -2.45 -14.30
CA GLU A 43 2.66 -1.59 -14.98
C GLU A 43 2.00 -0.36 -15.63
N GLU A 44 0.76 -0.48 -16.09
CA GLU A 44 -0.03 0.66 -16.59
C GLU A 44 -0.45 1.63 -15.47
N PHE A 45 -0.71 1.11 -14.27
CA PHE A 45 -1.09 1.90 -13.09
C PHE A 45 0.10 2.46 -12.31
N GLU A 46 1.27 1.83 -12.41
CA GLU A 46 2.48 2.19 -11.66
C GLU A 46 2.82 3.69 -11.73
N PRO A 47 2.83 4.34 -12.92
CA PRO A 47 3.15 5.77 -12.99
C PRO A 47 2.09 6.65 -12.31
N TRP A 48 0.85 6.17 -12.21
CA TRP A 48 -0.24 6.88 -11.55
C TRP A 48 -0.20 6.70 -10.04
N TYR A 49 0.15 5.52 -9.56
CA TYR A 49 0.45 5.31 -8.14
C TYR A 49 1.59 6.22 -7.69
N SER A 50 2.70 6.23 -8.43
CA SER A 50 3.84 7.11 -8.14
C SER A 50 3.44 8.58 -8.09
N LYS A 51 2.62 9.07 -9.03
CA LYS A 51 2.09 10.45 -9.00
C LYS A 51 1.19 10.71 -7.79
N ALA A 52 0.30 9.77 -7.47
CA ALA A 52 -0.60 9.90 -6.32
C ALA A 52 0.20 9.96 -5.00
N GLU A 53 1.21 9.12 -4.85
CA GLU A 53 2.07 9.12 -3.66
C GLU A 53 2.83 10.44 -3.47
N GLN A 54 3.31 11.04 -4.55
CA GLN A 54 3.92 12.38 -4.51
C GLN A 54 2.89 13.45 -4.12
N LEU A 55 1.68 13.40 -4.71
CA LEU A 55 0.60 14.34 -4.42
C LEU A 55 0.15 14.27 -2.96
N PHE A 56 -0.04 13.05 -2.45
CA PHE A 56 -0.47 12.79 -1.07
C PHE A 56 0.68 12.78 -0.06
N ARG A 57 1.92 12.94 -0.52
CA ARG A 57 3.14 12.95 0.31
C ARG A 57 3.26 11.69 1.17
N VAL A 58 3.04 10.54 0.54
CA VAL A 58 3.12 9.23 1.19
C VAL A 58 4.51 9.02 1.80
N ARG A 59 4.53 8.39 2.98
CA ARG A 59 5.71 8.11 3.79
C ARG A 59 5.92 6.61 3.84
N GLY A 60 7.06 6.13 3.37
CA GLY A 60 7.31 4.69 3.29
C GLY A 60 8.77 4.35 2.99
N ALA A 61 9.06 3.05 2.95
CA ALA A 61 10.35 2.51 2.56
C ALA A 61 10.14 1.33 1.61
N LEU A 62 10.98 1.23 0.58
CA LEU A 62 10.99 0.09 -0.33
C LEU A 62 11.93 -1.00 0.20
N GLY A 63 11.62 -2.25 -0.13
CA GLY A 63 12.46 -3.41 0.16
C GLY A 63 12.22 -4.05 1.54
N GLU A 64 11.33 -3.52 2.37
CA GLU A 64 10.92 -4.20 3.61
C GLU A 64 9.91 -5.32 3.35
N ASP A 65 8.96 -5.09 2.44
CA ASP A 65 7.95 -6.05 2.05
C ASP A 65 8.37 -6.76 0.75
N PRO A 66 8.60 -8.09 0.77
CA PRO A 66 9.02 -8.84 -0.41
C PRO A 66 7.92 -8.92 -1.49
N THR A 67 6.68 -8.56 -1.15
CA THR A 67 5.53 -8.51 -2.06
C THR A 67 5.23 -7.10 -2.56
N GLU A 68 6.03 -6.09 -2.17
CA GLU A 68 5.91 -4.73 -2.69
C GLU A 68 6.12 -4.77 -4.22
N PRO A 69 5.13 -4.32 -5.02
CA PRO A 69 5.28 -4.27 -6.47
C PRO A 69 6.33 -3.22 -6.89
N PHE A 70 6.64 -3.13 -8.19
CA PHE A 70 7.69 -2.22 -8.68
C PHE A 70 7.33 -0.73 -8.50
N HIS A 71 8.30 0.10 -8.13
CA HIS A 71 8.18 1.57 -8.07
C HIS A 71 9.18 2.21 -9.04
N SER A 72 8.70 3.03 -9.97
CA SER A 72 9.58 3.82 -10.85
C SER A 72 10.18 5.03 -10.13
N ILE A 73 9.48 5.54 -9.10
CA ILE A 73 9.92 6.64 -8.25
C ILE A 73 9.80 6.20 -6.79
N PRO A 74 10.84 6.36 -5.96
CA PRO A 74 10.73 6.03 -4.53
C PRO A 74 9.81 7.03 -3.80
N TYR A 75 9.34 6.64 -2.61
CA TYR A 75 8.63 7.56 -1.72
C TYR A 75 9.47 8.82 -1.44
N ALA A 76 8.83 10.00 -1.51
CA ALA A 76 9.50 11.28 -1.26
C ALA A 76 9.94 11.47 0.19
N PHE A 77 9.34 10.72 1.11
CA PHE A 77 9.56 10.82 2.54
C PHE A 77 9.74 9.43 3.15
N GLY A 78 10.65 9.31 4.11
CA GLY A 78 10.83 8.08 4.89
C GLY A 78 9.60 7.73 5.74
N PRO A 79 9.52 6.48 6.22
CA PRO A 79 8.38 5.98 6.99
C PRO A 79 8.20 6.76 8.30
N VAL A 80 6.97 6.78 8.81
CA VAL A 80 6.70 7.30 10.15
C VAL A 80 7.37 6.36 11.17
N PRO A 81 8.16 6.87 12.13
CA PRO A 81 8.79 6.03 13.13
C PRO A 81 7.74 5.27 13.96
N ASP A 82 8.01 3.99 14.20
CA ASP A 82 7.18 3.16 15.08
C ASP A 82 7.21 3.70 16.51
N GLU A 83 6.05 3.72 17.18
CA GLU A 83 5.98 3.90 18.62
C GLU A 83 6.60 2.69 19.35
N PRO A 84 7.10 2.83 20.59
CA PRO A 84 7.81 1.75 21.29
C PRO A 84 7.09 0.38 21.32
N PRO A 85 5.75 0.30 21.52
CA PRO A 85 5.05 -0.98 21.45
C PRO A 85 5.09 -1.63 20.05
N ILE A 86 4.98 -0.81 18.99
CA ILE A 86 5.01 -1.28 17.60
C ILE A 86 6.43 -1.73 17.22
N ALA A 87 7.44 -0.96 17.59
CA ALA A 87 8.84 -1.29 17.33
C ALA A 87 9.21 -2.64 18.00
N ARG A 88 8.74 -2.87 19.23
CA ARG A 88 8.92 -4.13 19.94
C ARG A 88 8.25 -5.29 19.21
N ALA A 89 6.98 -5.15 18.85
CA ALA A 89 6.24 -6.19 18.12
C ALA A 89 6.91 -6.52 16.78
N ARG A 90 7.36 -5.52 16.03
CA ARG A 90 8.08 -5.72 14.76
C ARG A 90 9.38 -6.49 14.97
N ALA A 91 10.15 -6.17 16.01
CA ALA A 91 11.39 -6.88 16.32
C ALA A 91 11.14 -8.35 16.70
N GLU A 92 10.11 -8.62 17.51
CA GLU A 92 9.72 -9.99 17.88
C GLU A 92 9.30 -10.81 16.65
N LEU A 93 8.48 -10.23 15.75
CA LEU A 93 8.06 -10.90 14.50
C LEU A 93 9.23 -11.15 13.54
N LYS A 94 10.13 -10.17 13.37
CA LYS A 94 11.37 -10.35 12.58
C LYS A 94 12.25 -11.46 13.16
N GLY A 95 12.32 -11.58 14.49
CA GLY A 95 13.03 -12.67 15.16
C GLY A 95 12.47 -14.06 14.84
N LEU A 96 11.20 -14.16 14.45
CA LEU A 96 10.56 -15.40 13.97
C LEU A 96 10.70 -15.62 12.46
N GLY A 97 11.41 -14.75 11.75
CA GLY A 97 11.56 -14.82 10.29
C GLY A 97 10.37 -14.28 9.50
N LEU A 98 9.50 -13.49 10.14
CA LEU A 98 8.40 -12.80 9.47
C LEU A 98 8.85 -11.42 8.99
N HIS A 99 8.26 -10.97 7.88
CA HIS A 99 8.53 -9.67 7.23
C HIS A 99 7.37 -8.71 7.44
#